data_AF-A0A7W1MZC5-F1
#
_entry.id   AF-A0A7W1MZC5-F1
#
_cell.length_a   1.000
_cell.length_b   1.000
_cell.length_c   1.000
_cell.angle_alpha   90.00
_cell.angle_beta   90.00
_cell.angle_gamma   90.00
#
_symmetry.space_group_name_H-M   'P 1'
#
loop_
_entity.id
_entity.type
_entity.pdbx_description
1 polymer ?
#
loop_
_entity_poly.entity_id
_entity_poly.type
_entity_poly.pdbx_seq_one_letter_code
_entity_poly.pdbx_strand_id
1 'polypeptide(L)'
;RQMCGYLLVRGGVHQVAYAKALKELTGVEVEKMLNIPNISNTEIPEAKKFLDEGSHHTLYRFSPDDYKDIDKIWKGQHPEDGGELVVEDGPPEGGPVNPLAEEPQVFAPGYHPGELAEIAARLMR
;
A
#
# COMPACT_ATOMS: atom_id res chain seq x y z
N ARG A 1 2.58 -4.56 14.21
CA ARG A 1 1.45 -3.63 13.95
C ARG A 1 1.75 -2.60 12.84
N GLN A 2 3.01 -2.28 12.55
CA GLN A 2 3.41 -1.36 11.46
C GLN A 2 2.79 -1.70 10.10
N MET A 3 2.81 -2.97 9.69
CA MET A 3 2.13 -3.43 8.45
C MET A 3 0.65 -3.04 8.43
N CYS A 4 -0.09 -3.29 9.51
CA CYS A 4 -1.51 -2.93 9.61
C CYS A 4 -1.68 -1.41 9.53
N GLY A 5 -0.87 -0.62 10.23
CA GLY A 5 -0.93 0.84 10.19
C GLY A 5 -0.75 1.40 8.77
N TYR A 6 0.25 0.90 8.05
CA TYR A 6 0.48 1.28 6.65
C TYR A 6 -0.68 0.87 5.75
N LEU A 7 -1.14 -0.38 5.85
CA LEU A 7 -2.20 -0.89 4.98
C LEU A 7 -3.58 -0.30 5.30
N LEU A 8 -3.83 0.17 6.52
CA LEU A 8 -5.02 0.94 6.85
C LEU A 8 -5.04 2.29 6.11
N VAL A 9 -3.90 2.98 6.07
CA VAL A 9 -3.75 4.23 5.30
C VAL A 9 -3.90 3.96 3.80
N ARG A 10 -3.24 2.94 3.26
CA ARG A 10 -3.36 2.57 1.85
C ARG A 10 -4.77 2.08 1.49
N GLY A 11 -5.43 1.34 2.38
CA GLY A 11 -6.82 0.94 2.25
C GLY A 11 -7.76 2.14 2.17
N GLY A 12 -7.51 3.17 3.00
CA GLY A 12 -8.22 4.46 2.95
C GLY A 12 -8.07 5.16 1.61
N VAL A 13 -6.86 5.21 1.04
CA VAL A 13 -6.62 5.75 -0.31
C VAL A 13 -7.51 5.05 -1.34
N HIS A 14 -7.56 3.71 -1.32
CA HIS A 14 -8.39 2.95 -2.27
C HIS A 14 -9.88 3.22 -2.08
N GLN A 15 -10.35 3.29 -0.83
CA GLN A 15 -11.75 3.59 -0.52
C GLN A 15 -12.14 4.98 -1.04
N VAL A 16 -11.32 6.00 -0.81
CA VAL A 16 -11.54 7.36 -1.32
C VAL A 16 -11.52 7.36 -2.85
N ALA A 17 -10.59 6.64 -3.48
CA ALA A 17 -10.48 6.59 -4.94
C ALA A 17 -11.73 5.98 -5.57
N TYR A 18 -12.21 4.86 -5.04
CA TYR A 18 -13.45 4.23 -5.51
C TYR A 18 -14.68 5.06 -5.21
N ALA A 19 -14.75 5.73 -4.05
CA ALA A 19 -15.84 6.65 -3.74
C ALA A 19 -15.89 7.82 -4.74
N LYS A 20 -14.74 8.40 -5.10
CA LYS A 20 -14.66 9.44 -6.14
C LYS A 20 -15.08 8.92 -7.51
N ALA A 21 -14.65 7.72 -7.89
CA ALA A 21 -15.07 7.09 -9.15
C ALA A 21 -16.59 6.87 -9.20
N LEU A 22 -17.18 6.38 -8.11
CA LEU A 22 -18.63 6.19 -7.99
C LEU A 22 -19.37 7.53 -8.06
N LYS A 23 -18.86 8.57 -7.38
CA LYS A 23 -19.43 9.92 -7.46
C LYS A 23 -19.42 10.47 -8.88
N GLU A 24 -18.32 10.30 -9.61
CA GLU A 24 -18.21 10.74 -11.01
C GLU A 24 -19.22 10.01 -11.90
N LEU A 25 -19.39 8.71 -11.73
CA LEU A 25 -20.27 7.89 -12.56
C LEU A 25 -21.76 8.02 -12.22
N THR A 26 -22.08 8.31 -10.96
CA THR A 26 -23.47 8.19 -10.45
C THR A 26 -24.01 9.48 -9.84
N GLY A 27 -23.16 10.46 -9.55
CA GLY A 27 -23.50 11.65 -8.77
C GLY A 27 -23.70 11.38 -7.27
N VAL A 28 -23.61 10.13 -6.81
CA VAL A 28 -23.81 9.77 -5.40
C VAL A 28 -22.53 9.99 -4.61
N GLU A 29 -22.64 10.72 -3.49
CA GLU A 29 -21.51 11.07 -2.62
C GLU A 29 -21.15 9.93 -1.65
N VAL A 30 -20.64 8.82 -2.21
CA VAL A 30 -20.25 7.61 -1.47
C VAL A 30 -19.17 7.89 -0.41
N GLU A 31 -18.35 8.93 -0.63
CA GLU A 31 -17.29 9.33 0.30
C GLU A 31 -17.83 9.73 1.69
N LYS A 32 -19.09 10.15 1.78
CA LYS A 32 -19.76 10.47 3.05
C LYS A 32 -20.03 9.25 3.92
N MET A 33 -19.89 8.04 3.37
CA MET A 33 -20.02 6.77 4.09
C MET A 33 -18.67 6.20 4.52
N LEU A 34 -17.54 6.86 4.25
CA LEU A 34 -16.22 6.37 4.65
C LEU A 34 -16.05 6.36 6.17
N ASN A 35 -14.96 5.75 6.66
CA ASN A 35 -14.78 5.30 8.03
C ASN A 35 -15.77 4.19 8.40
N ILE A 36 -15.65 3.04 7.73
CA ILE A 36 -16.37 1.83 8.11
C ILE A 36 -15.36 0.82 8.66
N PRO A 37 -15.46 0.41 9.94
CA PRO A 37 -16.35 0.95 10.98
C PRO A 37 -15.99 2.41 11.33
N ASN A 38 -16.89 3.12 12.04
CA ASN A 38 -16.75 4.56 12.36
C ASN A 38 -15.63 4.85 13.37
N ILE A 39 -14.40 4.65 12.93
CA ILE A 39 -13.14 4.93 13.61
C ILE A 39 -12.18 5.51 12.58
N SER A 40 -11.60 6.68 12.89
CA SER A 40 -10.61 7.29 12.00
C SER A 40 -9.25 6.62 12.19
N ASN A 41 -8.47 6.55 11.11
CA ASN A 41 -7.08 6.11 11.15
C ASN A 41 -6.21 7.00 12.06
N THR A 42 -6.61 8.24 12.36
CA THR A 42 -5.89 9.10 13.32
C THR A 42 -5.84 8.53 14.73
N GLU A 43 -6.82 7.71 15.09
CA GLU A 43 -6.92 7.05 16.39
C GLU A 43 -6.01 5.82 16.50
N ILE A 44 -5.36 5.41 15.40
CA ILE A 44 -4.51 4.23 15.33
C ILE A 44 -3.04 4.69 15.29
N PRO A 45 -2.26 4.52 16.37
CA PRO A 45 -0.91 5.07 16.47
C PRO A 45 0.03 4.64 15.34
N GLU A 46 -0.08 3.40 14.87
CA GLU A 46 0.74 2.89 13.78
C GLU A 46 0.35 3.44 12.41
N ALA A 47 -0.89 3.92 12.23
CA ALA A 47 -1.34 4.62 11.03
C ALA A 47 -0.91 6.09 11.05
N LYS A 48 -0.93 6.73 12.23
CA LYS A 48 -0.59 8.15 12.42
C LYS A 48 0.75 8.53 11.79
N LYS A 49 1.78 7.69 11.93
CA LYS A 49 3.09 7.93 11.28
C LYS A 49 2.93 8.20 9.78
N PHE A 50 2.19 7.35 9.08
CA PHE A 50 2.02 7.45 7.63
C PHE A 50 1.06 8.57 7.22
N LEU A 51 0.11 8.93 8.09
CA LEU A 51 -0.73 10.12 7.91
C LEU A 51 0.10 11.40 8.04
N ASP A 52 0.97 11.49 9.04
CA ASP A 52 1.84 12.65 9.25
C ASP A 52 2.85 12.83 8.10
N GLU A 53 3.25 11.73 7.45
CA GLU A 53 4.06 11.70 6.23
C GLU A 53 3.27 12.04 4.95
N GLY A 54 1.93 12.16 5.02
CA GLY A 54 1.06 12.48 3.87
C GLY A 54 0.72 11.29 2.97
N SER A 55 0.98 10.05 3.39
CA SER A 55 0.80 8.85 2.55
C SER A 55 -0.66 8.60 2.12
N HIS A 56 -1.64 9.18 2.80
CA HIS A 56 -3.07 9.12 2.44
C HIS A 56 -3.46 10.06 1.30
N HIS A 57 -2.60 11.01 0.92
CA HIS A 57 -2.83 11.91 -0.21
C HIS A 57 -2.33 11.33 -1.53
N THR A 58 -1.39 10.38 -1.47
CA THR A 58 -0.69 9.87 -2.65
C THR A 58 -1.30 8.60 -3.22
N LEU A 59 -1.64 8.60 -4.51
CA LEU A 59 -1.93 7.40 -5.30
C LEU A 59 -0.75 7.11 -6.24
N TYR A 60 -0.03 6.02 -5.96
CA TYR A 60 1.13 5.60 -6.75
C TYR A 60 0.72 4.91 -8.06
N ARG A 61 1.36 5.27 -9.17
CA ARG A 61 1.19 4.65 -10.48
C ARG A 61 2.22 3.52 -10.63
N PHE A 62 1.83 2.30 -10.27
CA PHE A 62 2.64 1.08 -10.38
C PHE A 62 2.76 0.57 -11.84
N SER A 63 3.10 1.43 -12.78
CA SER A 63 3.43 1.06 -14.17
C SER A 63 4.55 1.96 -14.70
N PRO A 64 5.46 1.45 -15.53
CA PRO A 64 6.45 2.30 -16.21
C PRO A 64 5.80 3.40 -17.04
N ASP A 65 4.77 3.10 -17.84
CA ASP A 65 4.21 4.05 -18.82
C ASP A 65 2.68 4.00 -19.01
N ASP A 66 1.98 3.07 -18.36
CA ASP A 66 0.51 2.96 -18.48
C ASP A 66 -0.23 3.67 -17.34
N TYR A 67 -1.56 3.74 -17.49
CA TYR A 67 -2.51 4.23 -16.47
C TYR A 67 -2.29 5.71 -16.09
N LYS A 68 -1.84 6.55 -17.02
CA LYS A 68 -1.59 7.98 -16.78
C LYS A 68 -2.84 8.78 -16.42
N ASP A 69 -3.99 8.29 -16.83
CA ASP A 69 -5.29 8.94 -16.64
C ASP A 69 -5.92 8.72 -15.25
N ILE A 70 -5.20 8.12 -14.28
CA ILE A 70 -5.72 7.93 -12.91
C ILE A 70 -5.96 9.27 -12.20
N ASP A 71 -5.28 10.33 -12.61
CA ASP A 71 -5.46 11.71 -12.15
C ASP A 71 -6.85 12.29 -12.50
N LYS A 72 -7.54 11.74 -13.51
CA LYS A 72 -8.90 12.14 -13.86
C LYS A 72 -9.89 11.85 -12.74
N ILE A 73 -9.62 10.86 -11.91
CA ILE A 73 -10.41 10.51 -10.71
C ILE A 73 -9.71 10.96 -9.43
N TRP A 74 -8.40 10.68 -9.28
CA TRP A 74 -7.64 11.02 -8.08
C TRP A 74 -7.17 12.47 -8.13
N LYS A 75 -8.09 13.38 -7.80
CA LYS A 75 -7.87 14.83 -7.82
C LYS A 75 -8.67 15.57 -6.74
N GLY A 76 -8.28 16.81 -6.50
CA GLY A 76 -8.91 17.69 -5.52
C GLY A 76 -8.45 17.39 -4.11
N GLN A 77 -9.34 17.56 -3.14
CA GLN A 77 -9.01 17.42 -1.72
C GLN A 77 -9.43 16.04 -1.16
N HIS A 78 -8.65 15.57 -0.19
CA HIS A 78 -8.96 14.41 0.64
C HIS A 78 -10.16 14.74 1.56
N PRO A 79 -11.14 13.83 1.70
CA PRO A 79 -12.44 14.15 2.33
C PRO A 79 -12.39 14.40 3.84
N GLU A 80 -11.36 13.93 4.56
CA GLU A 80 -11.29 14.06 6.02
C GLU A 80 -10.50 15.27 6.50
N ASP A 81 -9.36 15.56 5.87
CA ASP A 81 -8.40 16.57 6.33
C ASP A 81 -8.20 17.70 5.30
N GLY A 82 -8.81 17.60 4.13
CA GLY A 82 -8.77 18.64 3.09
C GLY A 82 -7.44 18.75 2.35
N GLY A 83 -6.47 17.86 2.60
CA GLY A 83 -5.17 17.88 1.92
C GLY A 83 -5.29 17.59 0.42
N GLU A 84 -4.38 18.12 -0.39
CA GLU A 84 -4.39 17.94 -1.84
C GLU A 84 -4.00 16.51 -2.23
N LEU A 85 -4.80 15.88 -3.10
CA LEU A 85 -4.52 14.56 -3.62
C LEU A 85 -3.52 14.60 -4.76
N VAL A 86 -2.53 13.74 -4.71
CA VAL A 86 -1.42 13.70 -5.68
C VAL A 86 -1.31 12.30 -6.26
N VAL A 87 -1.06 12.23 -7.57
CA VAL A 87 -0.61 11.00 -8.24
C VAL A 87 0.91 11.02 -8.29
N GLU A 88 1.55 9.96 -7.81
CA GLU A 88 3.00 9.80 -7.87
C GLU A 88 3.37 8.72 -8.88
N ASP A 89 4.30 9.03 -9.77
CA ASP A 89 4.75 8.11 -10.80
C ASP A 89 5.75 7.09 -10.25
N GLY A 90 5.41 5.80 -10.40
CA GLY A 90 6.21 4.69 -9.91
C GLY A 90 5.78 4.17 -8.53
N PRO A 91 6.38 3.05 -8.09
CA PRO A 91 6.20 2.56 -6.73
C PRO A 91 6.91 3.47 -5.72
N PRO A 92 6.49 3.46 -4.44
CA PRO A 92 7.31 4.05 -3.38
C PRO A 92 8.65 3.31 -3.26
N GLU A 93 9.65 3.95 -2.64
CA GLU A 93 11.00 3.38 -2.44
C GLU A 93 10.96 1.98 -1.80
N GLY A 94 10.01 1.74 -0.90
CA GLY A 94 9.79 0.44 -0.26
C GLY A 94 10.77 0.17 0.87
N GLY A 95 11.16 -1.09 1.02
CA GLY A 95 12.09 -1.53 2.07
C GLY A 95 12.69 -2.88 1.74
N PRO A 96 13.70 -3.33 2.51
CA PRO A 96 14.33 -4.62 2.27
C PRO A 96 13.34 -5.77 2.47
N VAL A 97 13.41 -6.77 1.59
CA VAL A 97 12.75 -8.05 1.82
C VAL A 97 13.35 -8.68 3.06
N ASN A 98 12.51 -9.21 3.95
CA ASN A 98 12.95 -9.91 5.15
C ASN A 98 13.19 -11.39 4.85
N PRO A 99 14.44 -11.87 4.65
CA PRO A 99 14.69 -13.30 4.56
C PRO A 99 14.39 -13.93 5.92
N LEU A 100 13.51 -14.94 5.93
CA LEU A 100 13.24 -15.70 7.14
C LEU A 100 14.43 -16.60 7.47
N ALA A 101 14.63 -16.85 8.76
CA ALA A 101 15.64 -17.80 9.22
C ALA A 101 15.29 -19.22 8.76
N GLU A 102 16.30 -20.08 8.66
CA GLU A 102 16.08 -21.51 8.40
C GLU A 102 15.24 -22.14 9.52
N GLU A 103 14.32 -23.02 9.15
CA GLU A 103 13.45 -23.76 10.08
C GLU A 103 13.52 -25.27 9.78
N PRO A 104 14.53 -25.97 10.33
CA PRO A 104 14.74 -27.39 10.06
C PRO A 104 13.55 -28.29 10.47
N GLN A 105 12.79 -27.88 11.50
CA GLN A 105 11.60 -28.61 11.97
C GLN A 105 10.49 -28.70 10.93
N VAL A 106 10.48 -27.79 9.94
CA VAL A 106 9.55 -27.80 8.80
C VAL A 106 10.28 -28.01 7.47
N PHE A 107 11.53 -28.48 7.53
CA PHE A 107 12.36 -28.75 6.34
C PHE A 107 12.53 -27.53 5.42
N ALA A 108 12.58 -26.32 5.98
CA ALA A 108 12.76 -25.08 5.25
C ALA A 108 14.20 -24.55 5.43
N PRO A 109 14.97 -24.31 4.35
CA PRO A 109 14.58 -24.36 2.94
C PRO A 109 14.66 -25.75 2.31
N GLY A 110 15.19 -26.74 3.03
CA GLY A 110 15.22 -28.14 2.59
C GLY A 110 15.60 -29.07 3.73
N TYR A 111 15.54 -30.38 3.48
CA TYR A 111 15.99 -31.39 4.45
C TYR A 111 17.51 -31.34 4.70
N HIS A 112 18.28 -31.05 3.64
CA HIS A 112 19.74 -30.86 3.67
C HIS A 112 20.12 -29.56 2.96
N PRO A 113 19.99 -28.39 3.61
CA PRO A 113 20.19 -27.08 2.97
C PRO A 113 21.62 -26.86 2.44
N GLY A 114 22.62 -27.54 3.02
CA GLY A 114 24.00 -27.48 2.53
C GLY A 114 24.19 -27.97 1.10
N GLU A 115 23.48 -29.02 0.68
CA GLU A 115 23.54 -29.52 -0.71
C GLU A 115 22.92 -28.51 -1.68
N LEU A 116 21.83 -27.86 -1.28
CA LEU A 116 21.19 -26.79 -2.07
C LEU A 116 22.13 -25.58 -2.24
N ALA A 117 22.84 -25.20 -1.17
CA ALA A 117 23.82 -24.12 -1.22
C ALA A 117 24.99 -24.44 -2.16
N GLU A 118 25.46 -25.70 -2.17
CA GLU A 118 26.52 -26.13 -3.08
C GLU A 118 26.06 -26.09 -4.54
N ILE A 119 24.84 -26.57 -4.83
CA ILE A 119 24.25 -26.51 -6.18
C ILE A 119 24.16 -25.06 -6.66
N ALA A 120 23.65 -24.15 -5.83
CA ALA A 120 23.56 -22.73 -6.14
C ALA A 120 24.95 -22.12 -6.42
N ALA A 121 25.95 -22.43 -5.59
CA ALA A 121 27.31 -21.96 -5.78
C ALA A 121 27.94 -22.46 -7.08
N ARG A 122 27.57 -23.64 -7.58
CA ARG A 122 28.02 -24.17 -8.87
C ARG A 122 27.36 -23.47 -10.06
N LEU A 123 26.10 -23.07 -9.95
CA LEU A 123 25.38 -22.34 -11.02
C LEU A 123 25.87 -20.90 -11.21
N MET A 124 26.42 -20.29 -10.17
CA MET A 124 26.92 -18.91 -10.18
C MET A 124 28.38 -18.79 -10.63
N ARG A 125 29.03 -19.91 -10.99
CA ARG A 125 30.36 -19.94 -11.60
C ARG A 125 30.26 -19.86 -13.12
#